data_AF-A0A2D4JH17-F1
#
_entry.id   AF-A0A2D4JH17-F1
#
_cell.length_a   1.000
_cell.length_b   1.000
_cell.length_c   1.000
_cell.angle_alpha   90.00
_cell.angle_beta   90.00
_cell.angle_gamma   90.00
#
_symmetry.space_group_name_H-M   'P 1'
#
loop_
_entity.id
_entity.type
_entity.pdbx_description
1 polymer ?
#
loop_
_entity_poly.entity_id
_entity_poly.type
_entity_poly.pdbx_seq_one_letter_code
_entity_poly.pdbx_strand_id
1 'polypeptide(L)'
;FTSGQWTTLNAKVKKVDAKNILCTQVSMSFFDRLYCEGLVRENGTIVKCFDEYHDEILIADELRKVLLLDDSDHYDLFSHLDREEFLFCIFKHLCLGGAFCQYEDDLSPYLETTKFLYKDLVRFVPYM
;
A
#
# COMPACT_ATOMS: atom_id res chain seq x y z
N PHE A 1 -15.71 -6.36 -22.97
CA PHE A 1 -15.34 -7.33 -21.92
C PHE A 1 -16.27 -7.12 -20.74
N THR A 2 -17.06 -8.13 -20.36
CA THR A 2 -17.95 -8.08 -19.19
C THR A 2 -17.13 -8.36 -17.94
N SER A 3 -16.58 -7.30 -17.31
CA SER A 3 -15.84 -7.42 -16.06
C SER A 3 -16.78 -7.66 -14.87
N GLY A 4 -16.42 -8.56 -13.96
CA GLY A 4 -17.02 -8.63 -12.63
C GLY A 4 -18.17 -9.63 -12.44
N GLN A 5 -18.23 -10.72 -13.21
CA GLN A 5 -19.17 -11.81 -12.87
C GLN A 5 -18.65 -12.59 -11.66
N TRP A 6 -19.46 -12.62 -10.60
CA TRP A 6 -19.25 -13.53 -9.47
C TRP A 6 -19.25 -14.97 -9.98
N THR A 7 -18.16 -15.69 -9.76
CA THR A 7 -18.05 -17.12 -10.06
C THR A 7 -18.06 -17.93 -8.77
N THR A 8 -18.63 -19.12 -8.83
CA THR A 8 -18.40 -20.14 -7.81
C THR A 8 -17.02 -20.74 -8.03
N LEU A 9 -16.25 -20.90 -6.95
CA LEU A 9 -15.09 -21.78 -6.99
C LEU A 9 -15.66 -23.20 -7.22
N ASN A 10 -15.26 -23.85 -8.33
CA ASN A 10 -15.70 -25.22 -8.67
C ASN A 10 -15.17 -26.29 -7.70
N ALA A 11 -14.64 -25.87 -6.55
CA ALA A 11 -14.13 -26.70 -5.49
C ALA A 11 -14.57 -26.13 -4.14
N LYS A 12 -14.82 -27.01 -3.18
CA LYS A 12 -15.10 -26.62 -1.80
C LYS A 12 -13.86 -25.93 -1.22
N VAL A 13 -14.01 -24.69 -0.79
CA VAL A 13 -12.97 -23.96 -0.05
C VAL A 13 -12.64 -24.77 1.21
N LYS A 14 -11.39 -25.22 1.33
CA LYS A 14 -10.95 -26.09 2.43
C LYS A 14 -10.46 -25.31 3.65
N LYS A 15 -9.92 -24.11 3.43
CA LYS A 15 -9.30 -23.25 4.45
C LYS A 15 -9.35 -21.79 4.00
N VAL A 16 -9.54 -20.90 4.96
CA VAL A 16 -9.32 -19.46 4.81
C VAL A 16 -8.41 -19.06 5.97
N ASP A 17 -7.38 -18.27 5.67
CA ASP A 17 -6.50 -17.68 6.67
C ASP A 17 -6.77 -16.17 6.72
N ALA A 18 -6.86 -15.63 7.93
CA ALA A 18 -7.02 -14.20 8.17
C ALA A 18 -6.06 -13.77 9.28
N LYS A 19 -5.51 -12.57 9.15
CA LYS A 19 -4.60 -11.98 10.12
C LYS A 19 -5.24 -10.71 10.68
N ASN A 20 -5.24 -10.58 12.00
CA ASN A 20 -5.58 -9.31 12.64
C ASN A 20 -4.44 -8.32 12.41
N ILE A 21 -4.80 -7.11 12.01
CA ILE A 21 -3.88 -5.99 11.78
C ILE A 21 -4.15 -4.90 12.81
N LEU A 22 -3.13 -4.10 13.11
CA LEU A 22 -3.28 -2.94 14.00
C LEU A 22 -4.11 -1.86 13.30
N CYS A 23 -4.86 -1.08 14.07
CA CYS A 23 -5.63 0.04 13.55
C CYS A 23 -5.52 1.23 14.51
N THR A 24 -4.29 1.55 14.89
CA THR A 24 -3.98 2.61 15.86
C THR A 24 -3.48 3.88 15.17
N GLN A 25 -2.88 3.76 13.99
CA GLN A 25 -2.45 4.92 13.19
C GLN A 25 -3.61 5.50 12.40
N VAL A 26 -4.01 6.73 12.76
CA VAL A 26 -5.15 7.45 12.17
C VAL A 26 -4.74 8.71 11.40
N SER A 27 -3.49 9.15 11.53
CA SER A 27 -3.00 10.39 10.93
C SER A 27 -2.24 10.12 9.64
N MET A 28 -2.52 10.91 8.60
CA MET A 28 -1.74 10.85 7.35
C MET A 28 -0.30 11.36 7.52
N SER A 29 0.00 12.12 8.58
CA SER A 29 1.36 12.55 8.92
C SER A 29 2.30 11.37 9.17
N PHE A 30 1.74 10.17 9.37
CA PHE A 30 2.48 8.92 9.41
C PHE A 30 3.39 8.72 8.19
N PHE A 31 2.99 9.22 7.01
CA PHE A 31 3.73 9.11 5.76
C PHE A 31 4.69 10.29 5.49
N ASP A 32 4.73 11.31 6.35
CA ASP A 32 5.63 12.47 6.18
C ASP A 32 7.11 12.04 6.15
N ARG A 33 7.41 10.90 6.79
CA ARG A 33 8.74 10.27 6.79
C ARG A 33 9.28 9.95 5.39
N LEU A 34 8.40 9.77 4.39
CA LEU A 34 8.80 9.57 2.99
C LEU A 34 9.51 10.79 2.41
N TYR A 35 9.12 12.00 2.84
CA TYR A 35 9.80 13.24 2.48
C TYR A 35 11.10 13.41 3.25
N CYS A 36 11.10 13.11 4.55
CA CYS A 36 12.28 13.28 5.41
C CYS A 36 13.47 12.43 4.96
N GLU A 37 13.22 11.21 4.47
CA GLU A 37 14.26 10.29 3.99
C GLU A 37 14.55 10.43 2.48
N GLY A 38 13.93 11.38 1.79
CA GLY A 38 14.21 11.69 0.40
C GLY A 38 13.66 10.69 -0.64
N LEU A 39 12.74 9.81 -0.26
CA LEU A 39 12.02 8.95 -1.21
C LEU A 39 11.02 9.76 -2.07
N VAL A 40 10.58 10.89 -1.54
CA VAL A 40 9.70 11.85 -2.21
C VAL A 40 10.30 13.24 -2.10
N ARG A 41 10.32 13.96 -3.24
CA ARG A 41 10.84 15.33 -3.32
C ARG A 41 9.88 16.32 -2.67
N GLU A 42 10.37 17.53 -2.37
CA GLU A 42 9.55 18.60 -1.76
C GLU A 42 8.30 18.95 -2.59
N ASN A 43 8.35 18.78 -3.91
CA ASN A 43 7.20 19.02 -4.80
C ASN A 43 6.20 17.85 -4.85
N GLY A 44 6.44 16.76 -4.12
CA GLY A 44 5.59 15.56 -4.10
C GLY A 44 5.97 14.48 -5.11
N THR A 45 6.94 14.72 -6.00
CA THR A 45 7.37 13.73 -7.00
C THR A 45 8.15 12.60 -6.35
N ILE A 46 7.77 11.37 -6.69
CA ILE A 46 8.40 10.14 -6.19
C ILE A 46 9.75 9.95 -6.89
N VAL A 47 10.80 9.65 -6.11
CA VAL A 47 12.14 9.44 -6.65
C VAL A 47 12.21 8.11 -7.41
N LYS A 48 12.57 8.18 -8.70
CA LYS A 48 12.75 7.02 -9.58
C LYS A 48 14.02 6.25 -9.26
N CYS A 49 13.99 4.95 -9.54
CA CYS A 49 15.14 4.07 -9.45
C CYS A 49 15.33 3.30 -10.77
N PHE A 50 16.30 2.39 -10.82
CA PHE A 50 16.38 1.46 -11.95
C PHE A 50 15.22 0.47 -11.90
N ASP A 51 14.65 0.20 -13.07
CA ASP A 51 13.56 -0.76 -13.23
C ASP A 51 14.03 -2.17 -12.86
N GLU A 52 13.37 -2.75 -11.87
CA GLU A 52 13.58 -4.12 -11.43
C GLU A 52 12.22 -4.81 -11.25
N TYR A 53 12.16 -6.11 -11.52
CA TYR A 53 10.97 -6.91 -11.22
C TYR A 53 11.18 -7.70 -9.94
N HIS A 54 10.25 -7.54 -9.01
CA HIS A 54 10.11 -8.43 -7.86
C HIS A 54 8.82 -9.21 -8.03
N ASP A 55 8.95 -10.53 -8.26
CA ASP A 55 7.88 -11.38 -8.76
C ASP A 55 7.22 -10.80 -10.04
N GLU A 56 5.93 -10.47 -9.97
CA GLU A 56 5.16 -9.89 -11.08
C GLU A 56 5.00 -8.36 -10.98
N ILE A 57 5.68 -7.71 -10.01
CA ILE A 57 5.58 -6.28 -9.75
C ILE A 57 6.82 -5.55 -10.28
N LEU A 58 6.61 -4.57 -11.15
CA LEU A 58 7.65 -3.63 -11.57
C LEU A 58 7.93 -2.62 -10.46
N ILE A 59 9.18 -2.58 -10.02
CA ILE A 59 9.74 -1.57 -9.12
C ILE A 59 10.51 -0.57 -9.98
N ALA A 60 9.98 0.65 -10.09
CA ALA A 60 10.58 1.74 -10.88
C ALA A 60 10.86 3.00 -10.04
N ASP A 61 10.66 2.92 -8.73
CA ASP A 61 10.86 4.02 -7.79
C ASP A 61 11.16 3.56 -6.36
N GLU A 62 11.72 4.48 -5.58
CA GLU A 62 12.11 4.24 -4.19
C GLU A 62 10.91 3.98 -3.27
N LEU A 63 9.71 4.48 -3.62
CA LEU A 63 8.49 4.21 -2.87
C LEU A 63 8.12 2.73 -2.94
N ARG A 64 8.14 2.13 -4.13
CA ARG A 64 7.88 0.69 -4.29
C ARG A 64 8.96 -0.15 -3.63
N LYS A 65 10.23 0.27 -3.67
CA LYS A 65 11.32 -0.40 -2.95
C LYS A 65 11.05 -0.48 -1.44
N VAL A 66 10.79 0.65 -0.77
CA VAL A 66 10.54 0.64 0.68
C VAL A 66 9.29 -0.17 1.07
N LEU A 67 8.28 -0.22 0.20
CA LEU A 67 7.04 -0.94 0.49
C LEU A 67 7.15 -2.46 0.29
N LEU A 68 7.99 -2.90 -0.66
CA LEU A 68 8.03 -4.29 -1.12
C LEU A 68 9.30 -5.05 -0.74
N LEU A 69 10.48 -4.42 -0.84
CA LEU A 69 11.78 -5.08 -0.68
C LEU A 69 12.27 -4.98 0.76
N ASP A 70 12.39 -6.14 1.42
CA ASP A 70 12.88 -6.27 2.80
C ASP A 70 14.39 -6.03 2.95
N ASP A 71 15.12 -6.01 1.85
CA ASP A 71 16.54 -5.67 1.76
C ASP A 71 16.80 -4.26 1.21
N SER A 72 15.76 -3.44 1.02
CA SER A 72 15.96 -2.04 0.61
C SER A 72 16.62 -1.21 1.71
N ASP A 73 17.48 -0.28 1.32
CA ASP A 73 18.19 0.62 2.25
C ASP A 73 17.26 1.38 3.20
N HIS A 74 16.01 1.60 2.78
CA HIS A 74 15.00 2.34 3.53
C HIS A 74 13.91 1.43 4.14
N TYR A 75 14.05 0.11 4.11
CA TYR A 75 13.01 -0.80 4.61
C TYR A 75 12.61 -0.49 6.07
N ASP A 76 13.58 -0.18 6.92
CA ASP A 76 13.33 0.12 8.33
C ASP A 76 12.69 1.50 8.58
N LEU A 77 12.43 2.28 7.52
CA LEU A 77 11.66 3.53 7.61
C LEU A 77 10.26 3.31 8.22
N PHE A 78 9.69 2.13 8.00
CA PHE A 78 8.49 1.66 8.67
C PHE A 78 8.83 0.42 9.47
N SER A 79 8.65 0.50 10.79
CA SER A 79 8.88 -0.63 11.69
C SER A 79 7.97 -1.82 11.35
N HIS A 80 8.28 -3.00 11.90
CA HIS A 80 7.40 -4.16 11.76
C HIS A 80 5.95 -3.86 12.18
N LEU A 81 5.76 -3.13 13.29
CA LEU A 81 4.42 -2.75 13.76
C LEU A 81 3.76 -1.73 12.83
N ASP A 82 4.51 -0.74 12.33
CA ASP A 82 4.02 0.23 11.34
C ASP A 82 3.49 -0.48 10.09
N ARG A 83 4.20 -1.52 9.63
CA ARG A 83 3.81 -2.32 8.46
C ARG A 83 2.56 -3.18 8.70
N GLU A 84 2.22 -3.42 9.96
CA GLU A 84 0.99 -4.12 10.37
C GLU A 84 -0.19 -3.17 10.63
N GLU A 85 -0.01 -1.85 10.48
CA GLU A 85 -1.10 -0.90 10.60
C GLU A 85 -2.04 -0.94 9.39
N PHE A 86 -3.34 -0.84 9.63
CA PHE A 86 -4.36 -0.86 8.59
C PHE A 86 -4.20 0.28 7.61
N LEU A 87 -3.84 1.47 8.11
CA LEU A 87 -3.54 2.63 7.28
C LEU A 87 -2.35 2.37 6.34
N PHE A 88 -1.28 1.74 6.83
CA PHE A 88 -0.14 1.35 6.01
C PHE A 88 -0.52 0.29 4.97
N CYS A 89 -1.29 -0.73 5.38
CA CYS A 89 -1.75 -1.78 4.48
C CYS A 89 -2.50 -1.19 3.29
N ILE A 90 -3.47 -0.29 3.51
CA ILE A 90 -4.21 0.35 2.42
C ILE A 90 -3.27 1.08 1.46
N PHE A 91 -2.38 1.92 2.02
CA PHE A 91 -1.43 2.71 1.24
C PHE A 91 -0.52 1.80 0.39
N LYS A 92 0.02 0.74 0.98
CA LYS A 92 0.86 -0.25 0.29
C LYS A 92 0.10 -0.90 -0.88
N HIS A 93 -1.14 -1.33 -0.68
CA HIS A 93 -1.93 -1.95 -1.74
C HIS A 93 -2.18 -0.99 -2.91
N LEU A 94 -2.45 0.28 -2.62
CA LEU A 94 -2.65 1.31 -3.66
C LEU A 94 -1.36 1.59 -4.44
N CYS A 95 -0.21 1.70 -3.76
CA CYS A 95 1.06 1.98 -4.43
C CYS A 95 1.53 0.80 -5.30
N LEU A 96 1.35 -0.44 -4.82
CA LEU A 96 1.78 -1.62 -5.55
C LEU A 96 0.79 -1.99 -6.67
N GLY A 97 -0.51 -1.75 -6.50
CA GLY A 97 -1.55 -1.92 -7.52
C GLY A 97 -1.78 -3.35 -8.04
N GLY A 98 -0.92 -4.31 -7.69
CA GLY A 98 -0.91 -5.67 -8.20
C GLY A 98 -0.89 -5.72 -9.73
N ALA A 99 -1.56 -6.72 -10.31
CA ALA A 99 -1.63 -6.91 -11.76
C ALA A 99 -2.33 -5.77 -12.54
N PHE A 100 -3.03 -4.85 -11.85
CA PHE A 100 -3.75 -3.75 -12.48
C PHE A 100 -2.95 -2.44 -12.53
N CYS A 101 -1.74 -2.41 -11.96
CA CYS A 101 -0.77 -1.30 -12.04
C CYS A 101 -1.36 0.09 -11.77
N GLN A 102 -1.47 0.46 -10.50
CA GLN A 102 -1.92 1.80 -10.09
C GLN A 102 -0.74 2.75 -9.99
N TYR A 103 -0.03 2.97 -11.10
CA TYR A 103 1.18 3.78 -11.14
C TYR A 103 0.88 5.29 -11.14
N GLU A 104 1.57 6.03 -10.27
CA GLU A 104 1.56 7.49 -10.19
C GLU A 104 3.00 8.00 -10.05
N ASP A 105 3.28 9.17 -10.60
CA ASP A 105 4.58 9.84 -10.47
C ASP A 105 4.69 10.72 -9.21
N ASP A 106 3.56 11.14 -8.66
CA ASP A 106 3.47 11.97 -7.47
C ASP A 106 2.85 11.19 -6.30
N LEU A 107 3.24 11.52 -5.07
CA LEU A 107 2.75 10.85 -3.86
C LEU A 107 1.29 11.21 -3.52
N SER A 108 0.85 12.43 -3.85
CA SER A 108 -0.44 12.98 -3.41
C SER A 108 -1.67 12.14 -3.78
N PRO A 109 -1.81 11.59 -5.01
CA PRO A 109 -2.94 10.72 -5.35
C PRO A 109 -3.04 9.48 -4.45
N TYR A 110 -1.91 8.88 -4.07
CA TYR A 110 -1.89 7.75 -3.15
C TYR A 110 -2.35 8.14 -1.75
N LEU A 111 -1.88 9.28 -1.22
CA LEU A 111 -2.25 9.74 0.11
C LEU A 111 -3.74 10.08 0.21
N GLU A 112 -4.28 10.82 -0.75
CA GLU A 112 -5.70 11.21 -0.74
C GLU A 112 -6.61 10.01 -0.93
N THR A 113 -6.25 9.08 -1.82
CA THR A 113 -7.01 7.83 -2.01
C THR A 113 -6.96 6.94 -0.77
N THR A 114 -5.79 6.82 -0.13
CA THR A 114 -5.62 6.10 1.14
C THR A 114 -6.51 6.68 2.23
N LYS A 115 -6.47 8.00 2.40
CA LYS A 115 -7.27 8.72 3.40
C LYS A 115 -8.78 8.54 3.15
N PHE A 116 -9.21 8.64 1.90
CA PHE A 116 -10.61 8.42 1.52
C PHE A 116 -11.04 7.00 1.89
N LEU A 117 -10.29 5.99 1.42
CA LEU A 117 -10.63 4.58 1.64
C LEU A 117 -10.57 4.19 3.12
N TYR A 118 -9.54 4.64 3.85
CA TYR A 118 -9.43 4.40 5.29
C TYR A 118 -10.65 4.94 6.04
N LYS A 119 -11.06 6.18 5.75
CA LYS A 119 -12.23 6.79 6.38
C LYS A 119 -13.51 6.06 6.02
N ASP A 120 -13.65 5.62 4.78
CA ASP A 120 -14.82 4.85 4.33
C ASP A 120 -14.90 3.52 5.10
N LEU A 121 -13.82 2.73 5.09
CA LEU A 121 -13.79 1.40 5.73
C LEU A 121 -13.95 1.45 7.25
N VAL A 122 -13.33 2.42 7.94
CA VAL A 122 -13.46 2.56 9.40
C VAL A 122 -14.84 3.09 9.80
N ARG A 123 -15.49 3.91 8.96
CA ARG A 123 -16.89 4.32 9.20
C ARG A 123 -17.87 3.15 9.17
N PHE A 124 -17.55 2.09 8.44
CA PHE A 124 -18.33 0.85 8.35
C PHE A 124 -18.00 -0.18 9.44
N VAL A 125 -17.53 0.22 10.62
CA VAL A 125 -17.64 -0.62 11.83
C VAL A 125 -19.02 -0.33 12.44
N PRO A 126 -20.10 -1.03 12.05
CA PRO A 126 -21.34 -0.94 12.80
C PRO A 126 -21.02 -1.43 14.21
N TYR A 127 -21.47 -0.69 15.21
CA TYR A 127 -21.52 -1.13 16.60
C TYR A 127 -21.93 -2.61 16.64
N MET A 128 -20.97 -3.48 16.98
CA MET A 128 -21.23 -4.83 17.48
C MET A 128 -21.75 -4.73 18.90
#